data_AF-A0A3E0C0H1-F1
#
_entry.id   AF-A0A3E0C0H1-F1
#
_cell.length_a   1.000
_cell.length_b   1.000
_cell.length_c   1.000
_cell.angle_alpha   90.00
_cell.angle_beta   90.00
_cell.angle_gamma   90.00
#
_symmetry.space_group_name_H-M   'P 1'
#
loop_
_entity.id
_entity.type
_entity.pdbx_description
1 polymer ?
#
loop_
_entity_poly.entity_id
_entity_poly.type
_entity_poly.pdbx_seq_one_letter_code
_entity_poly.pdbx_strand_id
1 'polypeptide(L)'
;MKLVHDTEAVCKRLGKALHLDMVRRALAAQSETGTIVDSEWVIVYRTAQGFCCMHHGVAVEFGEMLDVQVWSEEMEVETYFIGL
;
A
#
# COMPACT_ATOMS: atom_id res chain seq x y z
N MET A 1 -5.28 -28.78 -8.04
CA MET A 1 -5.63 -27.34 -8.16
C MET A 1 -4.74 -26.70 -9.24
N LYS A 2 -5.22 -26.57 -10.49
CA LYS A 2 -4.44 -25.96 -11.59
C LYS A 2 -4.41 -24.43 -11.52
N LEU A 3 -5.52 -23.82 -11.10
CA LEU A 3 -5.69 -22.36 -11.03
C LEU A 3 -4.65 -21.65 -10.14
N VAL A 4 -4.36 -22.21 -8.97
CA VAL A 4 -3.45 -21.60 -7.98
C VAL A 4 -2.00 -21.52 -8.51
N HIS A 5 -1.56 -22.57 -9.20
CA HIS A 5 -0.22 -22.63 -9.78
C HIS A 5 -0.07 -21.66 -10.95
N ASP A 6 -1.13 -21.52 -11.76
CA ASP A 6 -1.14 -20.60 -12.89
C ASP A 6 -1.13 -19.13 -12.41
N THR A 7 -1.86 -18.80 -11.34
CA THR A 7 -1.83 -17.46 -10.74
C THR A 7 -0.46 -17.13 -10.14
N GLU A 8 0.17 -18.08 -9.45
CA GLU A 8 1.50 -17.87 -8.88
C GLU A 8 2.56 -17.64 -9.97
N ALA A 9 2.48 -18.39 -11.07
CA ALA A 9 3.36 -18.19 -12.22
C ALA A 9 3.18 -16.81 -12.88
N VAL A 10 1.93 -16.32 -12.98
CA VAL A 10 1.63 -14.98 -13.50
C VAL A 10 2.17 -13.90 -12.56
N CYS A 11 1.93 -14.01 -11.25
CA CYS A 11 2.47 -13.07 -10.26
C CYS A 11 4.00 -13.02 -10.29
N LYS A 12 4.67 -14.16 -10.44
CA LYS A 12 6.13 -14.23 -10.56
C LYS A 12 6.65 -13.56 -11.84
N ARG A 13 5.92 -13.69 -12.95
CA ARG A 13 6.28 -13.04 -14.22
C ARG A 13 6.10 -11.52 -14.15
N LEU A 14 4.99 -11.07 -13.57
CA LEU A 14 4.74 -9.65 -13.31
C LEU A 14 5.77 -9.05 -12.36
N GLY A 15 6.09 -9.74 -11.27
CA GLY A 15 7.12 -9.29 -10.31
C GLY A 15 8.49 -9.09 -10.94
N LYS A 16 8.89 -9.97 -11.87
CA LYS A 16 10.11 -9.80 -12.66
C LYS A 16 10.05 -8.64 -13.63
N ALA A 17 8.95 -8.51 -14.38
CA ALA A 17 8.78 -7.45 -15.38
C ALA A 17 8.75 -6.05 -14.75
N LEU A 18 8.21 -5.95 -13.53
CA LEU A 18 8.08 -4.70 -12.77
C LEU A 18 9.24 -4.48 -11.79
N HIS A 19 10.27 -5.33 -11.80
CA HIS A 19 11.40 -5.28 -10.87
C HIS A 19 10.99 -5.20 -9.39
N LEU A 20 9.87 -5.84 -9.00
CA LEU A 20 9.35 -5.76 -7.63
C LEU A 20 10.33 -6.32 -6.60
N ASP A 21 11.18 -7.27 -6.98
CA ASP A 21 12.25 -7.80 -6.12
C ASP A 21 13.33 -6.75 -5.80
N MET A 22 13.57 -5.81 -6.72
CA MET A 22 14.48 -4.69 -6.51
C MET A 22 13.84 -3.64 -5.60
N VAL A 23 12.57 -3.31 -5.84
CA VAL A 23 11.79 -2.40 -5.00
C VAL A 23 11.69 -2.95 -3.57
N ARG A 24 11.38 -4.24 -3.40
CA ARG A 24 11.32 -4.90 -2.09
C ARG A 24 12.66 -4.89 -1.36
N ARG A 25 13.78 -5.10 -2.06
CA ARG A 25 15.12 -4.99 -1.46
C ARG A 25 15.49 -3.57 -1.08
N ALA A 26 15.10 -2.58 -1.90
CA ALA A 26 15.31 -1.18 -1.58
C ALA A 26 14.46 -0.72 -0.38
N LEU A 27 13.24 -1.24 -0.24
CA LEU A 27 12.41 -1.02 0.94
C LEU A 27 13.00 -1.68 2.18
N ALA A 28 13.41 -2.95 2.10
CA ALA A 28 14.04 -3.66 3.21
C ALA A 28 15.37 -3.02 3.66
N ALA A 29 16.18 -2.52 2.73
CA ALA A 29 17.42 -1.81 3.05
C ALA A 29 17.19 -0.46 3.74
N GLN A 30 16.05 0.21 3.48
CA GLN A 30 15.68 1.44 4.18
C GLN A 30 15.23 1.18 5.63
N SER A 31 14.60 0.03 5.89
CA SER A 31 14.22 -0.41 7.24
C SER A 31 15.44 -0.74 8.13
N GLU A 32 16.58 -1.13 7.56
CA GLU A 32 17.80 -1.47 8.31
C GLU A 32 18.59 -0.24 8.80
N THR A 33 18.39 0.94 8.20
CA THR A 33 19.10 2.20 8.54
C THR A 33 18.46 3.00 9.68
N GLY A 34 17.75 2.34 10.59
CA GLY A 34 16.87 2.94 11.61
C GLY A 34 17.31 4.29 12.19
N THR A 35 16.52 5.33 11.94
CA THR A 35 16.09 6.33 12.93
C THR A 35 14.91 7.14 12.37
N ILE A 36 13.82 6.47 12.02
CA ILE A 36 12.52 7.12 11.82
C ILE A 36 11.57 6.29 12.66
N VAL A 37 10.78 6.94 13.52
CA VAL A 37 9.64 6.29 14.18
C VAL A 37 8.88 5.60 13.04
N ASP A 38 8.81 4.27 13.09
CA ASP A 38 8.27 3.42 12.02
C ASP A 38 6.74 3.55 11.98
N SER A 39 6.25 4.79 11.85
CA SER A 39 4.85 5.05 11.61
C SER A 39 4.55 4.50 10.23
N GLU A 40 3.76 3.45 10.19
CA GLU A 40 3.23 2.90 8.96
C GLU A 40 2.54 4.03 8.18
N TRP A 41 2.65 4.02 6.86
CA TRP A 41 2.08 5.06 6.02
C TRP A 41 1.27 4.46 4.89
N VAL A 42 0.23 5.19 4.48
CA VAL A 42 -0.63 4.81 3.37
C VAL A 42 -0.73 5.93 2.35
N ILE A 43 -0.90 5.55 1.08
CA ILE A 43 -1.24 6.49 0.01
C ILE A 43 -2.76 6.55 -0.10
N VAL A 44 -3.32 7.73 0.13
CA VAL A 44 -4.74 8.02 -0.06
C VAL A 44 -4.91 8.70 -1.42
N TYR A 45 -5.81 8.19 -2.24
CA TYR A 45 -6.12 8.75 -3.55
C TYR A 45 -7.62 9.01 -3.71
N ARG A 46 -7.95 10.05 -4.47
CA ARG A 46 -9.34 10.42 -4.76
C ARG A 46 -9.94 9.45 -5.79
N THR A 47 -11.16 9.00 -5.55
CA THR A 47 -11.96 8.19 -6.49
C THR A 47 -13.16 9.00 -6.98
N ALA A 48 -13.97 8.42 -7.87
CA ALA A 48 -15.23 9.03 -8.30
C ALA A 48 -16.29 9.11 -7.18
N GLN A 49 -16.13 8.31 -6.12
CA GLN A 49 -17.13 8.13 -5.05
C GLN A 49 -16.64 8.62 -3.68
N GLY A 50 -15.38 9.08 -3.58
CA GLY A 50 -14.77 9.48 -2.31
C GLY A 50 -13.25 9.31 -2.36
N PHE A 51 -12.70 8.58 -1.40
CA PHE A 51 -11.26 8.31 -1.28
C PHE A 51 -11.00 6.81 -1.07
N CYS A 52 -9.79 6.37 -1.36
CA CYS A 52 -9.36 5.01 -1.10
C CYS A 52 -7.87 4.96 -0.75
N CYS A 53 -7.47 3.99 0.07
CA CYS A 53 -6.09 3.61 0.27
C CYS A 53 -5.92 2.07 0.27
N MET A 54 -4.69 1.61 0.16
CA MET A 54 -4.34 0.20 0.37
C MET A 54 -3.61 0.08 1.71
N HIS A 55 -4.19 -0.65 2.66
CA HIS A 55 -3.58 -0.94 3.96
C HIS A 55 -3.43 -2.45 4.11
N HIS A 56 -2.22 -2.94 4.37
CA HIS A 56 -1.92 -4.38 4.44
C HIS A 56 -2.44 -5.22 3.26
N GLY A 57 -2.47 -4.64 2.05
CA GLY A 57 -2.95 -5.31 0.83
C GLY A 57 -4.48 -5.35 0.68
N VAL A 58 -5.22 -4.70 1.58
CA VAL A 58 -6.68 -4.58 1.55
C VAL A 58 -7.04 -3.14 1.18
N ALA A 59 -8.00 -3.00 0.27
CA ALA A 59 -8.55 -1.69 -0.07
C ALA A 59 -9.46 -1.21 1.06
N VAL A 60 -9.25 0.02 1.52
CA VAL A 60 -10.13 0.71 2.46
C VAL A 60 -10.75 1.90 1.72
N GLU A 61 -12.07 1.99 1.74
CA GLU A 61 -12.85 3.01 1.04
C GLU A 61 -13.44 4.01 2.04
N PHE A 62 -13.47 5.27 1.64
CA PHE A 62 -13.92 6.38 2.47
C PHE A 62 -14.86 7.27 1.66
N GLY A 63 -15.97 7.71 2.27
CA GLY A 63 -16.90 8.63 1.60
C GLY A 63 -16.37 10.06 1.61
N GLU A 64 -15.82 10.46 2.75
CA GLU A 64 -15.35 11.81 3.01
C GLU A 64 -13.90 11.84 3.49
N MET A 65 -13.26 13.01 3.37
CA MET A 65 -11.89 13.20 3.89
C MET A 65 -11.83 13.04 5.41
N LEU A 66 -12.93 13.36 6.11
CA LEU A 66 -13.01 13.20 7.57
C LEU A 66 -12.87 11.71 7.97
N ASP A 67 -13.48 10.81 7.19
CA ASP A 67 -13.37 9.36 7.44
C ASP A 67 -11.91 8.88 7.32
N VAL A 68 -11.16 9.44 6.37
CA VAL A 68 -9.72 9.15 6.20
C VAL A 68 -8.93 9.56 7.43
N GLN A 69 -9.19 10.78 7.94
CA GLN A 69 -8.46 11.33 9.10
C GLN A 69 -8.72 10.50 10.36
N VAL A 70 -9.99 10.24 10.67
CA VAL A 70 -10.39 9.43 11.83
C VAL A 70 -9.77 8.04 11.74
N TRP A 71 -9.88 7.38 10.59
CA TRP A 71 -9.32 6.05 10.40
C TRP A 71 -7.79 6.04 10.52
N SER A 72 -7.10 7.07 10.00
CA SER A 72 -5.64 7.14 10.08
C SER A 72 -5.13 7.31 11.51
N GLU A 73 -5.86 8.06 12.34
CA GLU A 73 -5.58 8.19 13.77
C GLU A 73 -5.82 6.86 14.51
N GLU A 74 -6.95 6.17 14.22
CA GLU A 74 -7.28 4.88 14.83
C GLU A 74 -6.28 3.77 14.49
N MET A 75 -5.73 3.80 13.28
CA MET A 75 -4.76 2.81 12.80
C MET A 75 -3.31 3.23 13.08
N GLU A 76 -3.08 4.42 13.65
CA GLU A 76 -1.76 4.99 13.90
C GLU A 76 -0.88 5.04 12.64
N VAL A 77 -1.48 5.41 11.49
CA VAL A 77 -0.80 5.50 10.19
C VAL A 77 -0.72 6.93 9.66
N GLU A 78 0.38 7.27 9.01
CA GLU A 78 0.56 8.54 8.30
C GLU A 78 -0.07 8.49 6.90
N THR A 79 -0.66 9.60 6.44
CA THR A 79 -1.34 9.66 5.14
C THR A 79 -0.62 10.54 4.13
N TYR A 80 -0.40 10.01 2.92
CA TYR A 80 0.11 10.75 1.77
C TYR A 80 -0.94 10.84 0.68
N PHE A 81 -1.29 12.05 0.25
CA PHE A 81 -2.37 12.27 -0.71
C PHE A 81 -1.87 12.38 -2.16
N ILE A 82 -2.52 11.67 -3.07
CA ILE A 82 -2.33 11.81 -4.52
C ILE A 82 -3.65 12.21 -5.18
N GLY A 83 -3.61 13.27 -5.99
CA GLY A 83 -4.76 13.73 -6.79
C GLY A 83 -5.72 14.67 -6.06
N LEU A 84 -5.17 15.59 -5.25
CA LEU A 84 -5.88 16.74 -4.69
C LEU A 84 -6.38 17.70 -5.78
#